data_AF-A0A1R3XQ30-F1
#
_entry.id   AF-A0A1R3XQ30-F1
#
_cell.length_a   1.000
_cell.length_b   1.000
_cell.length_c   1.000
_cell.angle_alpha   90.00
_cell.angle_beta   90.00
_cell.angle_gamma   90.00
#
_symmetry.space_group_name_H-M   'P 1'
#
loop_
_entity.id
_entity.type
_entity.pdbx_description
1 polymer ?
#
loop_
_entity_poly.entity_id
_entity_poly.type
_entity_poly.pdbx_seq_one_letter_code
_entity_poly.pdbx_strand_id
1 'polypeptide(L)'
;MKDWESEKLFRFYMHDLSDKGLNEETIAFMSTVGLPTSAAPFLSFAGDSEKELSSIFDTFETRVDRHKYFLSIGSDGAGDPVCIDLQNECQVVTLNHEEDFEPTFMNSSVRELFQFLTLYKRFVGEIIRENGEDAFLDADFTDSQYEKLKKGMEEVDNRALRTNTFWAQELAQLLGNREYYQNQK
;
A
#
# COMPACT_ATOMS: atom_id res chain seq x y z
N MET A 1 -3.87 5.65 15.92
CA MET A 1 -4.31 4.24 16.07
C MET A 1 -5.83 4.08 16.22
N LYS A 2 -6.61 5.15 16.42
CA LYS A 2 -8.09 5.10 16.49
C LYS A 2 -8.80 4.81 15.15
N ASP A 3 -8.07 4.88 14.03
CA ASP A 3 -8.65 4.79 12.68
C ASP A 3 -8.86 3.34 12.18
N TRP A 4 -8.39 2.34 12.95
CA TRP A 4 -8.46 0.92 12.61
C TRP A 4 -9.21 0.11 13.69
N GLU A 5 -10.20 0.70 14.36
CA GLU A 5 -10.88 0.10 15.52
C GLU A 5 -11.87 -1.05 15.17
N SER A 6 -12.25 -1.24 13.90
CA SER A 6 -13.19 -2.30 13.45
C SER A 6 -12.57 -3.36 12.51
N GLU A 7 -11.37 -3.12 11.99
CA GLU A 7 -10.67 -4.03 11.09
C GLU A 7 -9.50 -4.66 11.85
N LYS A 8 -9.44 -5.99 11.86
CA LYS A 8 -8.37 -6.70 12.55
C LYS A 8 -7.05 -6.39 11.83
N LEU A 9 -6.18 -5.64 12.48
CA LEU A 9 -4.78 -5.56 12.06
C LEU A 9 -4.19 -6.97 12.18
N PHE A 10 -3.76 -7.51 11.04
CA PHE A 10 -3.08 -8.77 10.95
C PHE A 10 -1.63 -8.60 11.39
N ARG A 11 -1.22 -9.41 12.36
CA ARG A 11 0.15 -9.43 12.88
C ARG A 11 0.80 -10.75 12.51
N PHE A 12 2.03 -10.66 12.06
CA PHE A 12 2.88 -11.82 11.81
C PHE A 12 3.49 -12.29 13.12
N TYR A 13 3.69 -13.61 13.27
CA TYR A 13 4.41 -14.09 14.44
C TYR A 13 5.90 -13.78 14.29
N MET A 14 6.55 -13.41 15.39
CA MET A 14 7.98 -13.05 15.37
C MET A 14 8.86 -14.16 14.79
N HIS A 15 8.52 -15.44 15.04
CA HIS A 15 9.26 -16.57 14.49
C HIS A 15 9.17 -16.68 12.96
N ASP A 16 8.06 -16.22 12.35
CA ASP A 16 7.90 -16.21 10.88
C ASP A 16 8.71 -15.09 10.21
N LEU A 17 9.13 -14.09 10.98
CA LEU A 17 9.84 -12.90 10.50
C LEU A 17 11.36 -12.97 10.70
N SER A 18 11.81 -13.58 11.81
CA SER A 18 13.18 -13.43 12.33
C SER A 18 14.26 -13.98 11.39
N ASP A 19 13.94 -14.97 10.56
CA ASP A 19 14.89 -15.63 9.65
C ASP A 19 14.71 -15.22 8.18
N LYS A 20 13.90 -14.18 7.91
CA LYS A 20 13.54 -13.75 6.54
C LYS A 20 14.43 -12.65 5.97
N GLY A 21 15.46 -12.21 6.70
CA GLY A 21 16.35 -11.13 6.27
C GLY A 21 15.76 -9.72 6.39
N LEU A 22 14.63 -9.58 7.09
CA LEU A 22 14.00 -8.30 7.41
C LEU A 22 14.84 -7.51 8.42
N ASN A 23 14.77 -6.18 8.34
CA ASN A 23 15.37 -5.31 9.34
C ASN A 23 14.54 -5.27 10.65
N GLU A 24 15.18 -4.87 11.75
CA GLU A 24 14.56 -4.88 13.10
C GLU A 24 13.29 -4.03 13.18
N GLU A 25 13.27 -2.89 12.48
CA GLU A 25 12.13 -1.99 12.47
C GLU A 25 10.90 -2.63 11.81
N THR A 26 11.10 -3.26 10.66
CA THR A 26 10.04 -3.97 9.92
C THR A 26 9.51 -5.14 10.75
N ILE A 27 10.40 -5.93 11.37
CA ILE A 27 10.02 -7.04 12.24
C ILE A 27 9.17 -6.53 13.42
N ALA A 28 9.64 -5.47 14.10
CA ALA A 28 8.93 -4.88 15.23
C ALA A 28 7.55 -4.37 14.82
N PHE A 29 7.45 -3.68 13.68
CA PHE A 29 6.18 -3.15 13.20
C PHE A 29 5.17 -4.25 12.84
N MET A 30 5.59 -5.23 12.04
CA MET A 30 4.72 -6.31 11.56
C MET A 30 4.25 -7.26 12.68
N SER A 31 5.06 -7.44 13.74
CA SER A 31 4.71 -8.30 14.88
C SER A 31 3.88 -7.61 15.97
N THR A 32 4.05 -6.29 16.15
CA THR A 32 3.37 -5.55 17.23
C THR A 32 2.15 -4.77 16.76
N VAL A 33 2.25 -4.09 15.62
CA VAL A 33 1.18 -3.27 15.04
C VAL A 33 0.41 -4.11 14.04
N GLY A 34 1.10 -4.59 13.00
CA GLY A 34 0.51 -5.33 11.89
C GLY A 34 0.02 -4.44 10.74
N LEU A 35 -0.62 -5.07 9.76
CA LEU A 35 -1.21 -4.43 8.59
C LEU A 35 -2.73 -4.67 8.56
N PRO A 36 -3.53 -3.77 7.96
CA PRO A 36 -4.95 -4.06 7.74
C PRO A 36 -5.10 -5.20 6.73
N THR A 37 -6.17 -6.00 6.82
CA THR A 37 -6.42 -7.08 5.83
C THR A 37 -6.71 -6.54 4.42
N SER A 38 -7.24 -5.32 4.35
CA SER A 38 -7.44 -4.60 3.10
C SER A 38 -7.51 -3.10 3.38
N ALA A 39 -7.20 -2.30 2.37
CA ALA A 39 -7.25 -0.85 2.42
C ALA A 39 -7.48 -0.27 1.03
N ALA A 40 -8.09 0.90 0.96
CA ALA A 40 -8.05 1.68 -0.28
C ALA A 40 -6.60 2.12 -0.57
N PRO A 41 -6.19 2.21 -1.85
CA PRO A 41 -6.97 1.90 -3.07
C PRO A 41 -6.83 0.42 -3.49
N PHE A 42 -7.87 -0.39 -3.26
CA PHE A 42 -7.94 -1.82 -3.66
C PHE A 42 -6.72 -2.67 -3.25
N LEU A 43 -6.07 -2.34 -2.14
CA LEU A 43 -4.96 -3.11 -1.60
C LEU A 43 -5.50 -4.18 -0.65
N SER A 44 -4.95 -5.38 -0.76
CA SER A 44 -5.19 -6.47 0.17
C SER A 44 -3.88 -6.91 0.81
N PHE A 45 -3.91 -7.20 2.10
CA PHE A 45 -2.77 -7.73 2.82
C PHE A 45 -3.24 -8.90 3.68
N ALA A 46 -2.36 -9.89 3.87
CA ALA A 46 -2.53 -11.00 4.81
C ALA A 46 -3.99 -11.37 5.17
N GLY A 47 -4.70 -11.95 4.19
CA GLY A 47 -6.06 -12.48 4.33
C GLY A 47 -6.07 -14.00 4.51
N ASP A 48 -6.55 -14.45 5.67
CA ASP A 48 -7.12 -15.75 6.07
C ASP A 48 -6.46 -17.12 5.76
N SER A 49 -5.41 -17.27 4.96
CA SER A 49 -4.80 -18.62 4.74
C SER A 49 -3.28 -18.74 4.78
N GLU A 50 -2.52 -17.65 4.65
CA GLU A 50 -1.05 -17.73 4.64
C GLU A 50 -0.46 -16.78 5.68
N LYS A 51 -0.03 -17.36 6.82
CA LYS A 51 0.68 -16.61 7.88
C LYS A 51 2.16 -16.44 7.59
N GLU A 52 2.66 -17.09 6.54
CA GLU A 52 4.08 -17.13 6.22
C GLU A 52 4.40 -16.12 5.11
N LEU A 53 5.42 -15.30 5.34
CA LEU A 53 6.00 -14.47 4.30
C LEU A 53 6.76 -15.34 3.32
N SER A 54 6.24 -15.43 2.10
CA SER A 54 6.85 -16.18 1.00
C SER A 54 7.49 -15.22 0.00
N SER A 55 8.59 -15.65 -0.60
CA SER A 55 9.21 -14.89 -1.68
C SER A 55 8.40 -15.06 -2.96
N ILE A 56 8.38 -14.05 -3.84
CA ILE A 56 7.71 -14.21 -5.14
C ILE A 56 8.38 -15.28 -6.01
N PHE A 57 9.66 -15.60 -5.74
CA PHE A 57 10.34 -16.72 -6.39
C PHE A 57 9.61 -18.04 -6.13
N ASP A 58 9.15 -18.25 -4.90
CA ASP A 58 8.43 -19.45 -4.49
C ASP A 58 6.95 -19.34 -4.88
N THR A 59 6.29 -18.22 -4.58
CA THR A 59 4.86 -18.03 -4.82
C THR A 59 4.48 -18.09 -6.29
N PHE A 60 5.30 -17.50 -7.18
CA PHE A 60 5.03 -17.43 -8.62
C PHE A 60 5.97 -18.34 -9.44
N GLU A 61 6.79 -19.16 -8.78
CA GLU A 61 7.74 -20.08 -9.41
C GLU A 61 8.61 -19.46 -10.52
N THR A 62 8.96 -18.18 -10.40
CA THR A 62 9.56 -17.39 -11.49
C THR A 62 10.91 -17.91 -12.00
N ARG A 63 11.62 -18.70 -11.19
CA ARG A 63 13.00 -19.20 -11.46
C ARG A 63 14.06 -18.11 -11.69
N VAL A 64 13.80 -16.87 -11.30
CA VAL A 64 14.77 -15.76 -11.37
C VAL A 64 15.34 -15.48 -9.99
N ASP A 65 16.65 -15.65 -9.78
CA ASP A 65 17.26 -15.57 -8.44
C ASP A 65 17.00 -14.25 -7.71
N ARG A 66 16.92 -13.11 -8.43
CA ARG A 66 16.60 -11.80 -7.82
C ARG A 66 15.26 -11.81 -7.08
N HIS A 67 14.32 -12.64 -7.50
CA HIS A 67 12.97 -12.71 -6.95
C HIS A 67 12.90 -13.34 -5.55
N LYS A 68 13.97 -13.99 -5.09
CA LYS A 68 14.06 -14.52 -3.72
C LYS A 68 14.08 -13.41 -2.66
N TYR A 69 14.42 -12.18 -3.07
CA TYR A 69 14.58 -11.04 -2.17
C TYR A 69 13.33 -10.15 -2.07
N PHE A 70 12.23 -10.54 -2.70
CA PHE A 70 10.95 -9.85 -2.58
C PHE A 70 9.98 -10.73 -1.79
N LEU A 71 9.70 -10.33 -0.54
CA LEU A 71 8.74 -11.03 0.32
C LEU A 71 7.36 -10.44 0.11
N SER A 72 6.41 -11.26 -0.34
CA SER A 72 5.03 -10.81 -0.54
C SER A 72 4.34 -10.54 0.79
N ILE A 73 3.68 -9.38 0.89
CA ILE A 73 2.85 -8.99 2.03
C ILE A 73 1.38 -8.77 1.65
N GLY A 74 1.05 -8.84 0.36
CA GLY A 74 -0.27 -8.54 -0.17
C GLY A 74 -0.29 -8.42 -1.68
N SER A 75 -1.36 -7.85 -2.21
CA SER A 75 -1.51 -7.52 -3.62
C SER A 75 -2.34 -6.25 -3.82
N ASP A 76 -2.23 -5.65 -4.99
CA ASP A 76 -3.16 -4.61 -5.43
C ASP A 76 -4.40 -5.18 -6.13
N GLY A 77 -5.24 -4.28 -6.66
CA GLY A 77 -6.48 -4.63 -7.34
C GLY A 77 -6.29 -5.29 -8.72
N ALA A 78 -5.08 -5.24 -9.30
CA ALA A 78 -4.72 -5.92 -10.53
C ALA A 78 -4.13 -7.32 -10.27
N GLY A 79 -3.85 -7.65 -9.00
CA GLY A 79 -3.18 -8.89 -8.62
C GLY A 79 -1.66 -8.77 -8.61
N ASP A 80 -1.10 -7.57 -8.80
CA ASP A 80 0.34 -7.34 -8.65
C ASP A 80 0.73 -7.51 -7.17
N PRO A 81 1.76 -8.32 -6.86
CA PRO A 81 2.17 -8.52 -5.49
C PRO A 81 2.79 -7.24 -4.91
N VAL A 82 2.34 -6.89 -3.70
CA VAL A 82 2.96 -5.88 -2.85
C VAL A 82 4.01 -6.59 -2.01
N CYS A 83 5.27 -6.17 -2.11
CA CYS A 83 6.41 -6.86 -1.53
C CYS A 83 7.29 -5.95 -0.67
N ILE A 84 7.99 -6.58 0.27
CA ILE A 84 9.15 -6.00 0.96
C ILE A 84 10.41 -6.40 0.17
N ASP A 85 11.20 -5.40 -0.20
CA ASP A 85 12.48 -5.57 -0.90
C ASP A 85 13.64 -5.65 0.11
N LEU A 86 14.14 -6.88 0.30
CA LEU A 86 15.22 -7.17 1.24
C LEU A 86 16.58 -6.58 0.83
N GLN A 87 16.75 -6.20 -0.44
CA GLN A 87 18.02 -5.63 -0.92
C GLN A 87 18.08 -4.10 -0.78
N ASN A 88 16.95 -3.46 -0.51
CA ASN A 88 16.85 -2.00 -0.45
C ASN A 88 16.16 -1.54 0.84
N GLU A 89 16.81 -1.80 1.98
CA GLU A 89 16.40 -1.32 3.32
C GLU A 89 14.98 -1.73 3.74
N CYS A 90 14.45 -2.85 3.21
CA CYS A 90 13.06 -3.29 3.44
C CYS A 90 12.01 -2.25 2.99
N GLN A 91 12.29 -1.51 1.92
CA GLN A 91 11.29 -0.70 1.24
C GLN A 91 10.14 -1.56 0.71
N VAL A 92 8.98 -0.95 0.54
CA VAL A 92 7.79 -1.56 -0.06
C VAL A 92 7.73 -1.22 -1.54
N VAL A 93 7.47 -2.23 -2.36
CA VAL A 93 7.30 -2.13 -3.81
C VAL A 93 6.06 -2.88 -4.26
N THR A 94 5.46 -2.47 -5.38
CA THR A 94 4.60 -3.35 -6.19
C THR A 94 5.42 -3.94 -7.32
N LEU A 95 5.12 -5.16 -7.74
CA LEU A 95 5.83 -5.79 -8.85
C LEU A 95 4.83 -6.10 -9.95
N ASN A 96 5.05 -5.54 -11.13
CA ASN A 96 4.14 -5.75 -12.25
C ASN A 96 4.29 -7.18 -12.80
N HIS A 97 3.28 -8.02 -12.60
CA HIS A 97 3.32 -9.43 -13.00
C HIS A 97 3.26 -9.64 -14.53
N GLU A 98 2.86 -8.61 -15.29
CA GLU A 98 2.85 -8.60 -16.75
C GLU A 98 4.19 -8.11 -17.36
N GLU A 99 5.02 -7.42 -16.58
CA GLU A 99 6.31 -6.83 -16.98
C GLU A 99 7.47 -7.43 -16.18
N ASP A 100 7.62 -8.77 -16.22
CA ASP A 100 8.72 -9.52 -15.59
C ASP A 100 8.97 -9.20 -14.10
N PHE A 101 7.90 -8.84 -13.36
CA PHE A 101 7.97 -8.41 -11.96
C PHE A 101 8.88 -7.19 -11.75
N GLU A 102 8.93 -6.26 -12.70
CA GLU A 102 9.64 -5.00 -12.54
C GLU A 102 9.08 -4.20 -11.34
N PRO A 103 9.95 -3.75 -10.42
CA PRO A 103 9.51 -3.13 -9.18
C PRO A 103 9.13 -1.66 -9.37
N THR A 104 7.96 -1.28 -8.89
CA THR A 104 7.55 0.11 -8.70
C THR A 104 7.62 0.46 -7.22
N PHE A 105 8.36 1.52 -6.89
CA PHE A 105 8.49 1.98 -5.51
C PHE A 105 7.15 2.44 -4.94
N MET A 106 6.81 1.96 -3.74
CA MET A 106 5.58 2.30 -3.04
C MET A 106 5.88 3.11 -1.78
N ASN A 107 6.63 2.58 -0.81
CA ASN A 107 6.98 3.30 0.42
C ASN A 107 8.35 2.89 0.95
N SER A 108 8.95 3.76 1.77
CA SER A 108 10.28 3.56 2.34
C SER A 108 10.31 2.45 3.38
N SER A 109 9.18 2.17 4.05
CA SER A 109 8.99 0.95 4.84
C SER A 109 7.50 0.62 5.02
N VAL A 110 7.23 -0.53 5.65
CA VAL A 110 5.88 -0.97 6.04
C VAL A 110 5.20 0.03 6.99
N ARG A 111 5.97 0.77 7.80
CA ARG A 111 5.42 1.81 8.70
C ARG A 111 4.86 2.99 7.90
N GLU A 112 5.64 3.53 6.97
CA GLU A 112 5.20 4.64 6.12
C GLU A 112 4.03 4.21 5.24
N LEU A 113 4.05 2.97 4.71
CA LEU A 113 2.89 2.39 4.02
C LEU A 113 1.64 2.45 4.90
N PHE A 114 1.70 1.92 6.13
CA PHE A 114 0.56 1.93 7.04
C PHE A 114 0.04 3.36 7.33
N GLN A 115 0.94 4.33 7.44
CA GLN A 115 0.58 5.73 7.61
C GLN A 115 -0.11 6.30 6.36
N PHE A 116 0.38 5.98 5.16
CA PHE A 116 -0.27 6.34 3.89
C PHE A 116 -1.68 5.74 3.79
N LEU A 117 -1.85 4.45 4.09
CA LEU A 117 -3.15 3.79 4.13
C LEU A 117 -4.10 4.48 5.13
N THR A 118 -3.58 4.89 6.29
CA THR A 118 -4.37 5.60 7.30
C THR A 118 -4.80 7.00 6.81
N LEU A 119 -3.91 7.73 6.14
CA LEU A 119 -4.22 9.03 5.56
C LEU A 119 -5.26 8.91 4.45
N TYR A 120 -5.11 7.92 3.56
CA TYR A 120 -6.04 7.66 2.48
C TYR A 120 -7.42 7.25 3.03
N LYS A 121 -7.48 6.36 4.03
CA LYS A 121 -8.74 5.99 4.70
C LYS A 121 -9.47 7.20 5.28
N ARG A 122 -8.73 8.13 5.90
CA ARG A 122 -9.31 9.38 6.42
C ARG A 122 -9.81 10.30 5.32
N PHE A 123 -9.08 10.40 4.21
CA PHE A 123 -9.50 11.17 3.04
C PHE A 123 -10.82 10.64 2.47
N VAL A 124 -10.93 9.33 2.25
CA VAL A 124 -12.17 8.69 1.79
C VAL A 124 -13.31 8.94 2.79
N GLY A 125 -13.07 8.75 4.08
CA GLY A 125 -14.07 9.00 5.12
C GLY A 125 -14.50 10.47 5.23
N GLU A 126 -13.59 11.42 4.98
CA GLU A 126 -13.87 12.86 4.95
C GLU A 126 -14.76 13.21 3.75
N ILE A 127 -14.44 12.70 2.56
CA ILE A 127 -15.23 12.88 1.34
C ILE A 127 -16.64 12.33 1.53
N ILE A 128 -16.77 11.08 1.98
CA ILE A 128 -18.07 10.44 2.17
C ILE A 128 -18.94 11.22 3.16
N ARG A 129 -18.33 11.70 4.26
CA ARG A 129 -19.05 12.45 5.30
C ARG A 129 -19.51 13.82 4.83
N GLU A 130 -18.74 14.51 4.00
CA GLU A 130 -18.99 15.91 3.64
C GLU A 130 -19.72 16.07 2.30
N ASN A 131 -19.45 15.19 1.35
CA ASN A 131 -19.89 15.34 -0.04
C ASN A 131 -20.95 14.30 -0.42
N GLY A 132 -21.10 13.22 0.36
CA GLY A 132 -22.17 12.21 0.19
C GLY A 132 -21.63 10.79 0.06
N GLU A 133 -22.52 9.79 0.18
CA GLU A 133 -22.17 8.37 0.21
C GLU A 133 -21.38 7.91 -1.01
N ASP A 134 -21.78 8.36 -2.20
CA ASP A 134 -21.15 8.01 -3.48
C ASP A 134 -20.00 8.95 -3.87
N ALA A 135 -19.68 9.97 -3.05
CA ALA A 135 -18.79 11.05 -3.46
C ALA A 135 -17.38 10.59 -3.83
N PHE A 136 -16.84 9.56 -3.18
CA PHE A 136 -15.54 9.00 -3.57
C PHE A 136 -15.61 8.30 -4.93
N LEU A 137 -16.70 7.57 -5.23
CA LEU A 137 -16.91 6.88 -6.51
C LEU A 137 -17.12 7.87 -7.66
N ASP A 138 -17.81 8.97 -7.39
CA ASP A 138 -18.05 10.05 -8.34
C ASP A 138 -16.86 11.02 -8.47
N ALA A 139 -15.74 10.74 -7.79
CA ALA A 139 -14.58 11.61 -7.67
C ALA A 139 -14.94 13.04 -7.22
N ASP A 140 -16.00 13.18 -6.42
CA ASP A 140 -16.49 14.43 -5.86
C ASP A 140 -15.71 14.78 -4.59
N PHE A 141 -14.48 15.26 -4.78
CA PHE A 141 -13.64 15.79 -3.72
C PHE A 141 -13.08 17.16 -4.10
N THR A 142 -12.94 18.01 -3.09
CA THR A 142 -12.43 19.37 -3.25
C THR A 142 -10.91 19.39 -3.37
N ASP A 143 -10.36 20.46 -3.96
CA ASP A 143 -8.91 20.70 -3.96
C ASP A 143 -8.34 20.74 -2.54
N SER A 144 -9.08 21.30 -1.59
CA SER A 144 -8.66 21.35 -0.18
C SER A 144 -8.54 19.96 0.44
N GLN A 145 -9.46 19.03 0.13
CA GLN A 145 -9.40 17.65 0.62
C GLN A 145 -8.22 16.91 -0.02
N TYR A 146 -8.01 17.08 -1.33
CA TYR A 146 -6.87 16.49 -2.05
C TYR A 146 -5.53 16.99 -1.54
N GLU A 147 -5.33 18.30 -1.44
CA GLU A 147 -4.07 18.90 -0.97
C GLU A 147 -3.77 18.52 0.48
N LYS A 148 -4.79 18.34 1.32
CA LYS A 148 -4.62 17.84 2.68
C LYS A 148 -4.11 16.40 2.71
N LEU A 149 -4.63 15.52 1.85
CA LEU A 149 -4.12 14.15 1.69
C LEU A 149 -2.66 14.18 1.22
N LYS A 150 -2.41 14.87 0.10
CA LYS A 150 -1.09 14.95 -0.54
C LYS A 150 -0.03 15.48 0.41
N LYS A 151 -0.32 16.59 1.11
CA LYS A 151 0.59 17.16 2.12
C LYS A 151 0.86 16.19 3.28
N GLY A 152 -0.17 15.49 3.77
CA GLY A 152 0.02 14.48 4.81
C GLY A 152 0.93 13.34 4.37
N MET A 153 0.81 12.90 3.11
CA MET A 153 1.68 11.89 2.52
C MET A 153 3.11 12.42 2.31
N GLU A 154 3.29 13.67 1.88
CA GLU A 154 4.62 14.31 1.74
C GLU A 154 5.36 14.39 3.08
N GLU A 155 4.66 14.68 4.18
CA GLU A 155 5.22 14.74 5.53
C GLU A 155 5.67 13.37 6.06
N VAL A 156 5.02 12.29 5.61
CA VAL A 156 5.33 10.91 6.00
C VAL A 156 6.46 10.32 5.14
N ASP A 157 6.30 10.39 3.81
CA ASP A 157 7.25 9.80 2.87
C ASP A 157 7.21 10.53 1.52
N ASN A 158 7.95 11.62 1.42
CA ASN A 158 8.07 12.38 0.18
C ASN A 158 8.71 11.58 -0.98
N ARG A 159 9.47 10.51 -0.71
CA ARG A 159 10.05 9.68 -1.77
C ARG A 159 8.95 8.92 -2.52
N ALA A 160 7.91 8.49 -1.81
CA ALA A 160 6.75 7.79 -2.34
C ALA A 160 5.88 8.63 -3.28
N LEU A 161 6.12 9.94 -3.37
CA LEU A 161 5.36 10.85 -4.23
C LEU A 161 6.16 11.38 -5.42
N ARG A 162 7.38 10.86 -5.63
CA ARG A 162 8.17 11.16 -6.83
C ARG A 162 7.52 10.53 -8.07
N THR A 163 7.82 11.06 -9.23
CA THR A 163 7.36 10.50 -10.52
C THR A 163 7.70 9.01 -10.64
N ASN A 164 6.83 8.23 -11.27
CA ASN A 164 6.97 6.78 -11.49
C ASN A 164 6.98 5.94 -10.20
N THR A 165 6.25 6.40 -9.18
CA THR A 165 5.96 5.62 -7.95
C THR A 165 4.48 5.31 -7.90
N PHE A 166 4.12 4.29 -7.12
CA PHE A 166 2.72 3.86 -6.98
C PHE A 166 1.82 5.02 -6.54
N TRP A 167 2.18 5.72 -5.47
CA TRP A 167 1.32 6.78 -4.93
C TRP A 167 1.27 8.04 -5.78
N ALA A 168 2.34 8.36 -6.53
CA ALA A 168 2.28 9.44 -7.50
C ALA A 168 1.28 9.12 -8.64
N GLN A 169 1.23 7.87 -9.09
CA GLN A 169 0.25 7.41 -10.09
C GLN A 169 -1.17 7.44 -9.53
N GLU A 170 -1.38 6.92 -8.32
CA GLU A 170 -2.67 6.95 -7.65
C GLU A 170 -3.21 8.37 -7.46
N LEU A 171 -2.38 9.30 -6.97
CA LEU A 171 -2.78 10.70 -6.80
C LEU A 171 -3.08 11.40 -8.12
N ALA A 172 -2.38 11.03 -9.20
CA ALA A 172 -2.69 11.53 -10.55
C ALA A 172 -4.01 10.94 -11.07
N GLN A 173 -4.28 9.66 -10.78
CA GLN A 173 -5.51 8.98 -11.16
C GLN A 173 -6.73 9.59 -10.46
N LEU A 174 -6.63 9.96 -9.18
CA LEU A 174 -7.69 10.69 -8.48
C LEU A 174 -8.09 11.98 -9.22
N LEU A 175 -7.10 12.78 -9.62
CA LEU A 175 -7.34 14.03 -10.36
C LEU A 175 -7.91 13.76 -11.76
N GLY A 176 -7.36 12.78 -12.49
CA GLY A 176 -7.84 12.40 -13.81
C GLY A 176 -9.29 11.88 -13.79
N ASN A 177 -9.65 11.09 -12.78
CA ASN A 177 -11.03 10.62 -12.58
C ASN A 177 -11.97 11.81 -12.33
N ARG A 178 -11.56 12.75 -11.46
CA ARG A 178 -12.37 13.95 -11.18
C ARG A 178 -12.60 14.79 -12.44
N GLU A 179 -11.57 15.02 -13.25
CA GLU A 179 -11.70 15.72 -14.54
C GLU A 179 -12.64 14.98 -15.50
N TYR A 180 -12.54 13.65 -15.57
CA TYR A 180 -13.44 12.83 -16.38
C TYR A 180 -14.91 13.00 -15.97
N TYR A 181 -15.24 12.85 -14.68
CA TYR A 181 -16.61 12.97 -14.20
C TYR A 181 -17.17 14.39 -14.30
N GLN A 182 -16.34 15.43 -14.13
CA GLN A 182 -16.76 16.82 -14.32
C GLN A 182 -17.13 17.14 -15.77
N ASN A 183 -16.46 16.52 -16.75
CA ASN A 183 -16.74 16.72 -18.17
C ASN A 183 -17.97 15.94 -18.69
N GLN A 184 -18.53 15.03 -17.88
CA GLN A 184 -19.72 14.23 -18.22
C GLN A 184 -21.02 14.83 -17.65
N LYS A 185 -20.92 15.89 -16.83
CA LYS A 185 -22.07 16.64 -16.26
C LYS A 185 -22.46 17.80 -17.17
#